data_AF-A0A382KFT4-F1
#
_entry.id   AF-A0A382KFT4-F1
#
_cell.length_a   1.000
_cell.length_b   1.000
_cell.length_c   1.000
_cell.angle_alpha   90.00
_cell.angle_beta   90.00
_cell.angle_gamma   90.00
#
_symmetry.space_group_name_H-M   'P 1'
#
loop_
_entity.id
_entity.type
_entity.pdbx_description
1 polymer ?
#
loop_
_entity_poly.entity_id
_entity_poly.type
_entity_poly.pdbx_seq_one_letter_code
_entity_poly.pdbx_strand_id
1 'polypeptide(L)'
;MNGLFLDTAVILTGHEKITTRAYNEESQLMPNDLALLDTDQLTHDLNQEYLDFFWTPRITFAGLLDVPDENGETKSQGPVIALGIDFFSDGSRQVEIWDLERHLVRGKLPKNTDDVLISSKLADQLSITVGESVTFIGSTMDNAFTTYNFNVSGTFNLRKGQTDKQM
;
A
#
# COMPACT_ATOMS: atom_id res chain seq x y z
N MET A 1 -4.04 -25.34 -5.88
CA MET A 1 -4.51 -24.08 -6.48
C MET A 1 -3.31 -23.35 -7.07
N ASN A 2 -3.43 -22.80 -8.28
CA ASN A 2 -2.36 -22.02 -8.91
C ASN A 2 -1.98 -20.83 -8.01
N GLY A 3 -0.73 -20.77 -7.53
CA GLY A 3 -0.26 -19.73 -6.61
C GLY A 3 -0.50 -18.31 -7.14
N LEU A 4 -0.37 -18.11 -8.46
CA LEU A 4 -0.51 -16.80 -9.11
C LEU A 4 -1.85 -16.09 -8.84
N PHE A 5 -2.98 -16.81 -8.85
CA PHE A 5 -4.29 -16.20 -8.64
C PHE A 5 -4.49 -15.77 -7.18
N LEU A 6 -4.09 -16.64 -6.25
CA LEU A 6 -4.14 -16.33 -4.82
C LEU A 6 -3.19 -15.17 -4.49
N ASP A 7 -1.99 -15.19 -5.05
CA ASP A 7 -0.98 -14.16 -4.86
C ASP A 7 -1.43 -12.79 -5.35
N THR A 8 -2.07 -12.74 -6.51
CA THR A 8 -2.62 -11.51 -7.08
C THR A 8 -3.84 -11.03 -6.29
N ALA A 9 -4.71 -11.94 -5.87
CA ALA A 9 -5.87 -11.63 -5.04
C ALA A 9 -5.45 -11.00 -3.71
N VAL A 10 -4.49 -11.60 -3.00
CA VAL A 10 -3.97 -11.07 -1.73
C VAL A 10 -3.52 -9.61 -1.87
N ILE A 11 -2.86 -9.28 -2.97
CA ILE A 11 -2.27 -7.95 -3.21
C ILE A 11 -3.32 -6.93 -3.64
N LEU A 12 -4.19 -7.27 -4.60
CA LEU A 12 -5.01 -6.28 -5.30
C LEU A 12 -6.44 -6.16 -4.78
N THR A 13 -7.10 -7.26 -4.42
CA THR A 13 -8.56 -7.27 -4.25
C THR A 13 -9.07 -8.02 -3.04
N GLY A 14 -8.36 -9.04 -2.57
CA GLY A 14 -8.92 -10.13 -1.79
C GLY A 14 -9.71 -11.11 -2.66
N HIS A 15 -10.43 -12.03 -2.01
CA HIS A 15 -11.37 -12.93 -2.69
C HIS A 15 -12.59 -12.17 -3.22
N GLU A 16 -13.02 -11.13 -2.50
CA GLU A 16 -14.12 -10.25 -2.87
C GLU A 16 -13.70 -8.79 -2.65
N LYS A 17 -14.13 -7.91 -3.56
CA LYS A 17 -13.86 -6.46 -3.51
C LYS A 17 -15.17 -5.71 -3.66
N ILE A 18 -15.42 -4.79 -2.72
CA ILE A 18 -16.54 -3.85 -2.78
C ILE A 18 -16.00 -2.52 -3.26
N THR A 19 -16.65 -1.95 -4.27
CA THR A 19 -16.33 -0.64 -4.82
C THR A 19 -17.56 -0.01 -5.46
N THR A 20 -17.50 1.29 -5.75
CA THR A 20 -18.57 1.96 -6.50
C THR A 20 -18.51 1.58 -7.98
N ARG A 21 -19.65 1.68 -8.67
CA ARG A 21 -19.69 1.45 -10.12
C ARG A 21 -18.76 2.39 -10.88
N ALA A 22 -18.77 3.67 -10.52
CA ALA A 22 -17.93 4.69 -11.13
C ALA A 22 -16.43 4.39 -10.94
N TYR A 23 -16.00 4.03 -9.72
CA TYR A 23 -14.61 3.62 -9.49
C TYR A 23 -14.25 2.40 -10.33
N ASN A 24 -15.16 1.42 -10.45
CA ASN A 24 -14.89 0.21 -11.22
C ASN A 24 -14.67 0.49 -12.72
N GLU A 25 -15.47 1.39 -13.30
CA GLU A 25 -15.34 1.82 -14.71
C GLU A 25 -13.97 2.45 -14.99
N GLU A 26 -13.44 3.22 -14.05
CA GLU A 26 -12.17 3.96 -14.19
C GLU A 26 -11.00 3.33 -13.41
N SER A 27 -11.13 2.08 -12.97
CA SER A 27 -10.20 1.46 -12.01
C SER A 27 -8.73 1.43 -12.44
N GLN A 28 -8.46 1.45 -13.74
CA GLN A 28 -7.10 1.52 -14.30
C GLN A 28 -6.38 2.84 -13.98
N LEU A 29 -7.13 3.89 -13.67
CA LEU A 29 -6.61 5.22 -13.34
C LEU A 29 -6.36 5.39 -11.84
N MET A 30 -6.74 4.43 -11.00
CA MET A 30 -6.71 4.54 -9.53
C MET A 30 -7.37 5.86 -9.04
N PRO A 31 -8.65 6.09 -9.36
CA PRO A 31 -9.30 7.38 -9.14
C PRO A 31 -9.55 7.65 -7.65
N ASN A 32 -8.64 8.41 -7.01
CA ASN A 32 -8.74 8.80 -5.60
C ASN A 32 -10.02 9.59 -5.29
N ASP A 33 -10.52 10.34 -6.27
CA ASP A 33 -11.77 11.10 -6.21
C ASP A 33 -13.03 10.24 -6.17
N LEU A 34 -12.93 8.96 -6.57
CA LEU A 34 -14.03 7.99 -6.54
C LEU A 34 -13.90 6.95 -5.41
N ALA A 35 -12.94 7.15 -4.49
CA ALA A 35 -12.74 6.26 -3.36
C ALA A 35 -13.95 6.26 -2.41
N LEU A 36 -14.17 5.14 -1.72
CA LEU A 36 -15.16 5.06 -0.65
C LEU A 36 -14.68 5.85 0.57
N LEU A 37 -15.55 6.68 1.12
CA LEU A 37 -15.33 7.43 2.35
C LEU A 37 -16.10 6.80 3.51
N ASP A 38 -15.68 7.13 4.74
CA ASP A 38 -16.36 6.72 5.98
C ASP A 38 -16.73 5.22 6.02
N THR A 39 -15.77 4.38 5.63
CA THR A 39 -15.98 2.94 5.43
C THR A 39 -16.24 2.15 6.71
N ASP A 40 -16.16 2.78 7.88
CA ASP A 40 -16.28 2.11 9.17
C ASP A 40 -17.65 1.45 9.35
N GLN A 41 -18.74 2.17 9.03
CA GLN A 41 -20.10 1.62 9.13
C GLN A 41 -20.31 0.47 8.13
N LEU A 42 -19.87 0.67 6.88
CA LEU A 42 -19.95 -0.37 5.86
C LEU A 42 -19.20 -1.63 6.28
N THR A 43 -17.98 -1.48 6.80
CA THR A 43 -17.14 -2.60 7.25
C THR A 43 -17.76 -3.29 8.47
N HIS A 44 -18.36 -2.53 9.39
CA HIS A 44 -19.10 -3.08 10.52
C HIS A 44 -20.26 -3.96 10.06
N ASP A 45 -21.12 -3.44 9.17
CA ASP A 45 -22.30 -4.15 8.67
C ASP A 45 -21.90 -5.44 7.93
N LEU A 46 -20.88 -5.37 7.07
CA LEU A 46 -20.37 -6.53 6.33
C LEU A 46 -19.81 -7.63 7.24
N ASN A 47 -19.12 -7.25 8.32
CA ASN A 47 -18.60 -8.20 9.30
C ASN A 47 -19.72 -8.87 10.13
N GLN A 48 -20.90 -8.25 10.25
CA GLN A 48 -22.06 -8.87 10.90
C GLN A 48 -22.86 -9.77 9.95
N GLU A 49 -22.98 -9.38 8.68
CA GLU A 49 -23.76 -10.12 7.69
C GLU A 49 -23.01 -11.34 7.12
N TYR A 50 -21.69 -11.21 6.91
CA TYR A 50 -20.86 -12.23 6.28
C TYR A 50 -19.78 -12.76 7.23
N LEU A 51 -20.20 -13.60 8.19
CA LEU A 51 -19.34 -14.11 9.27
C LEU A 51 -18.14 -14.96 8.80
N ASP A 52 -18.21 -15.54 7.60
CA ASP A 52 -17.13 -16.34 7.02
C ASP A 52 -16.04 -15.47 6.33
N PHE A 53 -16.28 -14.15 6.23
CA PHE A 53 -15.40 -13.20 5.58
C PHE A 53 -14.72 -12.28 6.60
N PHE A 54 -13.55 -11.79 6.21
CA PHE A 54 -12.86 -10.71 6.90
C PHE A 54 -12.79 -9.51 5.97
N TRP A 55 -13.39 -8.40 6.38
CA TRP A 55 -13.43 -7.15 5.61
C TRP A 55 -12.45 -6.12 6.18
N THR A 56 -11.80 -5.41 5.27
CA THR A 56 -10.74 -4.44 5.61
C THR A 56 -10.69 -3.35 4.54
N PRO A 57 -10.60 -2.08 4.93
CA PRO A 57 -10.39 -1.01 3.98
C PRO A 57 -8.98 -1.10 3.37
N ARG A 58 -8.88 -0.75 2.08
CA ARG A 58 -7.62 -0.63 1.34
C ARG A 58 -7.74 0.51 0.35
N ILE A 59 -6.65 1.22 0.12
CA ILE A 59 -6.57 2.28 -0.90
C ILE A 59 -5.30 2.13 -1.73
N THR A 60 -5.42 2.22 -3.05
CA THR A 60 -4.28 2.23 -3.98
C THR A 60 -4.23 3.58 -4.66
N PHE A 61 -3.04 4.17 -4.71
CA PHE A 61 -2.82 5.48 -5.33
C PHE A 61 -1.42 5.53 -5.94
N ALA A 62 -1.21 6.42 -6.90
CA ALA A 62 0.08 6.59 -7.57
C ALA A 62 0.65 7.98 -7.33
N GLY A 63 1.97 8.10 -7.44
CA GLY A 63 2.66 9.37 -7.27
C GLY A 63 4.15 9.24 -7.56
N LEU A 64 4.92 10.15 -7.01
CA LEU A 64 6.38 10.10 -6.99
C LEU A 64 6.86 9.87 -5.56
N LEU A 65 7.97 9.16 -5.42
CA LEU A 65 8.71 9.06 -4.18
C LEU A 65 10.03 9.79 -4.38
N ASP A 66 10.27 10.78 -3.54
CA ASP A 66 11.45 11.61 -3.52
C ASP A 66 12.32 11.23 -2.32
N VAL A 67 13.62 11.07 -2.56
CA VAL A 67 14.62 10.73 -1.55
C VAL A 67 15.53 11.94 -1.41
N PRO A 68 15.60 12.56 -0.23
CA PRO A 68 16.45 13.71 0.01
C PRO A 68 17.93 13.32 0.22
N ASP A 69 18.82 14.26 0.00
CA ASP A 69 20.22 14.22 0.45
C ASP A 69 20.35 14.78 1.89
N GLU A 70 21.60 14.92 2.37
CA GLU A 70 21.90 15.45 3.71
C GLU A 70 21.46 16.92 3.90
N ASN A 71 21.24 17.67 2.82
CA ASN A 71 20.78 19.06 2.84
C ASN A 71 19.25 19.17 2.68
N GLY A 72 18.55 18.04 2.47
CA GLY A 72 17.12 18.01 2.18
C GLY A 72 16.78 18.28 0.71
N GLU A 73 17.76 18.28 -0.20
CA GLU A 73 17.54 18.42 -1.64
C GLU A 73 17.26 17.06 -2.29
N THR A 74 16.53 17.02 -3.39
CA THR A 74 16.26 15.76 -4.12
C THR A 74 17.56 15.09 -4.56
N LYS A 75 17.88 13.94 -3.96
CA LYS A 75 18.97 13.06 -4.38
C LYS A 75 18.53 12.14 -5.50
N SER A 76 17.34 11.55 -5.37
CA SER A 76 16.74 10.67 -6.36
C SER A 76 15.23 10.67 -6.24
N GLN A 77 14.54 10.43 -7.35
CA GLN A 77 13.08 10.45 -7.40
C GLN A 77 12.58 9.43 -8.43
N GLY A 78 11.45 8.79 -8.15
CA GLY A 78 10.86 7.84 -9.08
C GLY A 78 9.35 7.68 -8.92
N PRO A 79 8.65 7.20 -9.96
CA PRO A 79 7.23 6.90 -9.87
C PRO A 79 6.98 5.70 -8.96
N VAL A 80 5.89 5.76 -8.19
CA VAL A 80 5.48 4.69 -7.28
C VAL A 80 3.98 4.44 -7.37
N ILE A 81 3.62 3.18 -7.12
CA ILE A 81 2.26 2.81 -6.74
C ILE A 81 2.32 2.50 -5.25
N ALA A 82 1.47 3.16 -4.49
CA ALA A 82 1.33 3.00 -3.05
C ALA A 82 0.04 2.25 -2.72
N LEU A 83 0.10 1.47 -1.65
CA LEU A 83 -1.05 0.77 -1.09
C LEU A 83 -1.15 1.11 0.40
N GLY A 84 -2.26 1.75 0.78
CA GLY A 84 -2.67 1.88 2.17
C GLY A 84 -3.39 0.62 2.61
N ILE A 85 -2.85 -0.05 3.63
CA ILE A 85 -3.46 -1.19 4.32
C ILE A 85 -3.52 -0.91 5.81
N ASP A 86 -4.49 -1.53 6.47
CA ASP A 86 -4.69 -1.39 7.90
C ASP A 86 -3.70 -2.25 8.71
N PHE A 87 -2.68 -1.62 9.30
CA PHE A 87 -1.74 -2.29 10.20
C PHE A 87 -2.17 -2.28 11.67
N PHE A 88 -3.00 -1.33 12.07
CA PHE A 88 -3.07 -0.88 13.46
C PHE A 88 -4.43 -1.08 14.12
N SER A 89 -5.51 -1.31 13.37
CA SER A 89 -6.80 -1.60 13.99
C SER A 89 -6.76 -2.89 14.80
N ASP A 90 -7.53 -2.90 15.89
CA ASP A 90 -7.74 -4.09 16.68
C ASP A 90 -8.31 -5.23 15.83
N GLY A 91 -7.65 -6.39 15.86
CA GLY A 91 -8.03 -7.53 15.04
C GLY A 91 -7.65 -7.41 13.56
N SER A 92 -6.82 -6.44 13.16
CA SER A 92 -6.28 -6.40 11.79
C SER A 92 -5.52 -7.69 11.49
N ARG A 93 -5.79 -8.22 10.29
CA ARG A 93 -5.16 -9.43 9.74
C ARG A 93 -4.27 -9.13 8.54
N GLN A 94 -4.00 -7.86 8.21
CA GLN A 94 -3.25 -7.52 7.00
C GLN A 94 -1.83 -8.10 7.01
N VAL A 95 -1.14 -8.04 8.16
CA VAL A 95 0.19 -8.64 8.31
C VAL A 95 0.20 -10.14 8.03
N GLU A 96 -0.81 -10.85 8.56
CA GLU A 96 -1.01 -12.29 8.36
C GLU A 96 -1.34 -12.61 6.89
N ILE A 97 -2.33 -11.94 6.31
CA ILE A 97 -2.84 -12.19 4.94
C ILE A 97 -1.75 -11.96 3.90
N TRP A 98 -0.91 -10.95 4.10
CA TRP A 98 0.22 -10.62 3.24
C TRP A 98 1.49 -11.39 3.60
N ASP A 99 1.49 -12.13 4.70
CA ASP A 99 2.64 -12.85 5.25
C ASP A 99 3.88 -11.92 5.34
N LEU A 100 3.67 -10.67 5.77
CA LEU A 100 4.68 -9.60 5.64
C LEU A 100 5.93 -9.91 6.46
N GLU A 101 5.80 -10.58 7.60
CA GLU A 101 6.95 -10.97 8.43
C GLU A 101 7.93 -11.86 7.65
N ARG A 102 7.43 -12.74 6.78
CA ARG A 102 8.27 -13.63 5.95
C ARG A 102 8.80 -12.95 4.69
N HIS A 103 8.09 -11.93 4.22
CA HIS A 103 8.47 -11.17 3.03
C HIS A 103 9.35 -9.97 3.34
N LEU A 104 9.58 -9.65 4.61
CA LEU A 104 10.52 -8.62 5.03
C LEU A 104 11.96 -9.03 4.67
N VAL A 105 12.69 -8.11 4.06
CA VAL A 105 14.10 -8.29 3.66
C VAL A 105 15.03 -7.56 4.62
N ARG A 106 14.68 -6.32 5.01
CA ARG A 106 15.42 -5.52 6.01
C ARG A 106 14.44 -4.71 6.86
N GLY A 107 14.87 -4.31 8.04
CA GLY A 107 14.10 -3.44 8.92
C GLY A 107 13.03 -4.17 9.72
N LYS A 108 11.89 -3.51 9.94
CA LYS A 108 10.77 -3.98 10.78
C LYS A 108 9.45 -3.59 10.13
N LEU A 109 8.36 -4.20 10.59
CA LEU A 109 7.01 -3.74 10.23
C LEU A 109 6.73 -2.33 10.80
N PRO A 110 5.86 -1.54 10.14
CA PRO A 110 5.41 -0.24 10.62
C PRO A 110 4.91 -0.30 12.07
N LYS A 111 5.29 0.71 12.86
CA LYS A 111 4.81 0.91 14.24
C LYS A 111 4.08 2.23 14.41
N ASN A 112 4.37 3.19 13.55
CA ASN A 112 3.77 4.51 13.54
C ASN A 112 3.05 4.76 12.21
N THR A 113 2.13 5.72 12.18
CA THR A 113 1.32 6.05 10.99
C THR A 113 2.14 6.63 9.83
N ASP A 114 3.30 7.18 10.15
CA ASP A 114 4.30 7.75 9.23
C ASP A 114 5.37 6.73 8.84
N ASP A 115 5.30 5.48 9.29
CA ASP A 115 6.20 4.42 8.83
C ASP A 115 5.73 3.82 7.50
N VAL A 116 6.68 3.54 6.60
CA VAL A 116 6.41 2.88 5.31
C VAL A 116 7.30 1.65 5.10
N LEU A 117 6.78 0.67 4.36
CA LEU A 117 7.55 -0.43 3.78
C LEU A 117 7.78 -0.17 2.30
N ILE A 118 9.03 -0.27 1.86
CA ILE A 118 9.42 -0.05 0.47
C ILE A 118 9.79 -1.40 -0.17
N SER A 119 9.38 -1.63 -1.43
CA SER A 119 9.82 -2.85 -2.12
C SER A 119 11.33 -2.82 -2.28
N SER A 120 11.99 -3.97 -2.17
CA SER A 120 13.46 -4.01 -2.21
C SER A 120 14.01 -3.49 -3.53
N LYS A 121 13.28 -3.66 -4.65
CA LYS A 121 13.69 -3.14 -5.95
C LYS A 121 13.59 -1.62 -6.02
N LEU A 122 12.50 -1.04 -5.53
CA LEU A 122 12.37 0.41 -5.48
C LEU A 122 13.43 1.03 -4.55
N ALA A 123 13.70 0.38 -3.41
CA ALA A 123 14.75 0.79 -2.51
C ALA A 123 16.13 0.77 -3.17
N ASP A 124 16.46 -0.30 -3.91
CA ASP A 124 17.72 -0.38 -4.66
C ASP A 124 17.79 0.67 -5.78
N GLN A 125 16.70 0.88 -6.53
CA GLN A 125 16.61 1.84 -7.63
C GLN A 125 16.82 3.29 -7.17
N LEU A 126 16.25 3.65 -6.02
CA LEU A 126 16.35 4.99 -5.45
C LEU A 126 17.43 5.09 -4.37
N SER A 127 18.25 4.05 -4.18
CA SER A 127 19.30 4.00 -3.17
C SER A 127 18.81 4.39 -1.76
N ILE A 128 17.63 3.89 -1.38
CA ILE A 128 16.96 4.13 -0.09
C ILE A 128 17.49 3.14 0.95
N THR A 129 17.77 3.64 2.14
CA THR A 129 18.16 2.86 3.30
C THR A 129 17.06 2.86 4.37
N VAL A 130 16.88 1.74 5.06
CA VAL A 130 15.99 1.66 6.22
C VAL A 130 16.43 2.67 7.29
N GLY A 131 15.49 3.44 7.80
CA GLY A 131 15.72 4.53 8.75
C GLY A 131 15.81 5.91 8.11
N GLU A 132 15.87 6.01 6.78
CA GLU A 132 15.79 7.29 6.07
C GLU A 132 14.33 7.78 5.97
N SER A 133 14.17 9.09 5.78
CA SER A 133 12.89 9.70 5.43
C SER A 133 12.77 9.83 3.90
N VAL A 134 11.57 9.62 3.38
CA VAL A 134 11.24 9.82 1.96
C VAL A 134 9.99 10.68 1.85
N THR A 135 9.85 11.44 0.77
CA THR A 135 8.69 12.31 0.53
C THR A 135 7.84 11.69 -0.57
N PHE A 136 6.62 11.29 -0.24
CA PHE A 136 5.62 10.97 -1.24
C PHE A 136 5.04 12.26 -1.81
N ILE A 137 4.90 12.33 -3.13
CA ILE A 137 4.32 13.45 -3.88
C ILE A 137 3.18 12.91 -4.73
N GLY A 138 1.97 13.41 -4.55
CA GLY A 138 0.80 12.91 -5.27
C GLY A 138 -0.36 13.89 -5.28
N SER A 139 -1.58 13.36 -5.40
CA SER A 139 -2.81 14.14 -5.40
C SER A 139 -3.80 13.67 -4.33
N THR A 140 -4.56 14.63 -3.79
CA THR A 140 -5.72 14.39 -2.94
C THR A 140 -6.94 13.99 -3.78
N MET A 141 -8.04 13.61 -3.12
CA MET A 141 -9.32 13.33 -3.78
C MET A 141 -9.90 14.55 -4.53
N ASP A 142 -9.53 15.77 -4.15
CA ASP A 142 -9.93 17.00 -4.85
C ASP A 142 -8.98 17.37 -5.99
N ASN A 143 -8.09 16.44 -6.39
CA ASN A 143 -7.01 16.65 -7.35
C ASN A 143 -6.02 17.77 -6.97
N ALA A 144 -5.96 18.14 -5.68
CA ALA A 144 -4.95 19.07 -5.18
C ALA A 144 -3.61 18.35 -5.00
N PHE A 145 -2.52 19.01 -5.38
CA PHE A 145 -1.16 18.56 -5.13
C PHE A 145 -0.91 18.38 -3.62
N THR A 146 -0.28 17.28 -3.24
CA THR A 146 0.06 16.97 -1.85
C THR A 146 1.42 16.31 -1.72
N THR A 147 2.06 16.54 -0.58
CA THR A 147 3.31 15.87 -0.20
C THR A 147 3.20 15.35 1.23
N TYR A 148 3.78 14.18 1.50
CA TYR A 148 3.82 13.60 2.84
C TYR A 148 5.14 12.86 3.08
N ASN A 149 5.74 13.05 4.24
CA ASN A 149 7.00 12.42 4.60
C ASN A 149 6.73 11.10 5.32
N PHE A 150 7.44 10.05 4.91
CA PHE A 150 7.40 8.73 5.55
C PHE A 150 8.79 8.33 6.03
N ASN A 151 8.83 7.64 7.18
CA ASN A 151 10.01 6.97 7.70
C ASN A 151 10.09 5.56 7.12
N VAL A 152 11.18 5.22 6.43
CA VAL A 152 11.36 3.90 5.84
C VAL A 152 11.68 2.89 6.95
N SER A 153 10.66 2.18 7.42
CA SER A 153 10.75 1.22 8.53
C SER A 153 11.35 -0.13 8.11
N GLY A 154 11.20 -0.49 6.85
CA GLY A 154 11.71 -1.73 6.31
C GLY A 154 11.58 -1.85 4.79
N THR A 155 12.23 -2.87 4.25
CA THR A 155 12.07 -3.27 2.86
C THR A 155 11.48 -4.66 2.77
N PHE A 156 10.66 -4.91 1.76
CA PHE A 156 10.03 -6.21 1.53
C PHE A 156 10.30 -6.72 0.11
N ASN A 157 10.14 -8.02 -0.08
CA ASN A 157 10.08 -8.66 -1.39
C ASN A 157 9.03 -9.75 -1.30
N LEU A 158 7.98 -9.64 -2.10
CA LEU A 158 6.85 -10.58 -2.04
C LEU A 158 7.21 -11.96 -2.57
N ARG A 159 8.36 -12.14 -3.24
CA ARG A 159 8.87 -13.42 -3.77
C ARG A 159 7.85 -14.16 -4.65
N LYS A 160 6.89 -13.42 -5.23
CA LYS A 160 5.72 -13.91 -5.98
C LYS A 160 5.92 -13.81 -7.49
N GLY A 161 7.03 -14.35 -8.01
CA GLY A 161 7.23 -14.60 -9.44
C GLY A 161 7.07 -13.38 -10.37
N GLN A 162 6.16 -13.44 -11.35
CA GLN A 162 5.94 -12.34 -12.31
C GLN A 162 5.33 -11.09 -11.66
N THR A 163 4.53 -11.24 -10.60
CA THR A 163 3.95 -10.13 -9.83
C THR A 163 5.03 -9.32 -9.11
N ASP A 164 6.15 -9.97 -8.77
CA ASP A 164 7.33 -9.30 -8.22
C ASP A 164 8.06 -8.46 -9.28
N LYS A 165 7.95 -8.74 -10.60
CA LYS A 165 8.79 -8.03 -11.60
C LYS A 165 8.55 -6.52 -11.70
N GLN A 166 7.41 -6.04 -11.21
CA GLN A 166 7.03 -4.62 -11.27
C GLN A 166 6.96 -3.95 -9.88
N MET A 167 7.19 -4.71 -8.80
CA MET A 167 7.28 -4.22 -7.43
C MET A 167 8.71 -4.36 -6.93
#